data_AF-A0A6L9S7S9-F1
#
_entry.id   AF-A0A6L9S7S9-F1
#
_cell.length_a   1.000
_cell.length_b   1.000
_cell.length_c   1.000
_cell.angle_alpha   90.00
_cell.angle_beta   90.00
_cell.angle_gamma   90.00
#
_symmetry.space_group_name_H-M   'P 1'
#
loop_
_entity.id
_entity.type
_entity.pdbx_description
1 polymer ?
#
loop_
_entity_poly.entity_id
_entity_poly.type
_entity_poly.pdbx_seq_one_letter_code
_entity_poly.pdbx_strand_id
1 'polypeptide(L)'
;MKTGRTTLRRRLGTLAGLLAMTAATVVAVPGQASAEGAAAPNPTGAVNRDIADVAADTAGIDLSGMERVKVQTANQAVYGYIYRNVQTNKCLDHSNRYGVRAIRCNSGLYQVWIPLKASNPNRVVLKNYQTKKCLDHSNRYGLRAIRCNGGTYQEWIDSDFTVYPDTGRLINAKTRKCLDHSNRYGIRAINCNGGRYQLWST
;
A
#
# COMPACT_ATOMS: atom_id res chain seq x y z
N MET A 1 -51.91 -54.76 -8.87
CA MET A 1 -52.12 -53.62 -9.79
C MET A 1 -51.03 -53.65 -10.86
N LYS A 2 -51.42 -53.31 -12.09
CA LYS A 2 -50.79 -53.66 -13.36
C LYS A 2 -49.46 -52.95 -13.66
N THR A 3 -48.66 -53.70 -14.42
CA THR A 3 -47.49 -53.42 -15.26
C THR A 3 -47.55 -52.14 -16.12
N GLY A 4 -46.36 -51.58 -16.43
CA GLY A 4 -46.19 -50.60 -17.50
C GLY A 4 -44.72 -50.21 -17.79
N ARG A 5 -44.03 -50.99 -18.64
CA ARG A 5 -42.81 -50.59 -19.39
C ARG A 5 -43.26 -49.95 -20.72
N THR A 6 -42.68 -48.81 -21.14
CA THR A 6 -42.53 -48.49 -22.58
C THR A 6 -41.53 -47.36 -22.92
N THR A 7 -40.52 -47.74 -23.70
CA THR A 7 -39.89 -47.08 -24.88
C THR A 7 -39.29 -45.66 -24.86
N LEU A 8 -37.95 -45.65 -24.94
CA LEU A 8 -37.09 -45.06 -25.97
C LEU A 8 -37.76 -44.27 -27.12
N ARG A 9 -37.26 -43.05 -27.40
CA ARG A 9 -37.03 -42.54 -28.77
C ARG A 9 -36.07 -41.34 -28.77
N ARG A 10 -34.85 -41.59 -29.27
CA ARG A 10 -33.93 -40.58 -29.84
C ARG A 10 -34.66 -39.81 -30.95
N ARG A 11 -34.49 -38.49 -31.00
CA ARG A 11 -34.58 -37.73 -32.27
C ARG A 11 -33.32 -36.89 -32.41
N LEU A 12 -32.47 -37.30 -33.36
CA LEU A 12 -31.54 -36.42 -34.04
C LEU A 12 -32.36 -35.40 -34.83
N GLY A 13 -32.07 -34.12 -34.64
CA GLY A 13 -32.52 -33.04 -35.49
C GLY A 13 -31.31 -32.24 -35.95
N THR A 14 -30.77 -32.60 -37.11
CA THR A 14 -29.80 -31.83 -37.87
C THR A 14 -30.50 -30.60 -38.44
N LEU A 15 -30.09 -29.40 -38.05
CA LEU A 15 -30.49 -28.16 -38.69
C LEU A 15 -29.24 -27.44 -39.17
N ALA A 16 -29.02 -27.56 -40.47
CA ALA A 16 -28.08 -26.76 -41.23
C ALA A 16 -28.58 -25.31 -41.25
N GLY A 17 -27.81 -24.41 -40.64
CA GLY A 17 -27.99 -22.97 -40.71
C GLY A 17 -26.74 -22.35 -41.34
N LEU A 18 -26.73 -22.29 -42.66
CA LEU A 18 -25.79 -21.50 -43.45
C LEU A 18 -26.30 -20.06 -43.44
N LEU A 19 -25.54 -19.06 -42.97
CA LEU A 19 -25.67 -17.67 -43.44
C LEU A 19 -24.52 -16.76 -42.95
N ALA A 20 -23.82 -16.24 -43.96
CA ALA A 20 -23.14 -14.94 -44.06
C ALA A 20 -22.00 -14.61 -43.09
N MET A 21 -20.77 -14.86 -43.55
CA MET A 21 -19.63 -14.00 -43.24
C MET A 21 -19.85 -12.63 -43.89
N THR A 22 -20.02 -11.59 -43.09
CA THR A 22 -19.81 -10.20 -43.54
C THR A 22 -18.44 -9.74 -43.05
N ALA A 23 -17.50 -9.67 -43.99
CA ALA A 23 -16.21 -9.01 -43.79
C ALA A 23 -16.44 -7.49 -43.78
N ALA A 24 -16.28 -6.86 -42.60
CA ALA A 24 -16.19 -5.41 -42.53
C ALA A 24 -14.75 -5.00 -42.88
N THR A 25 -14.52 -4.62 -44.13
CA THR A 25 -13.33 -3.88 -44.55
C THR A 25 -13.40 -2.47 -43.98
N VAL A 26 -12.62 -2.18 -42.95
CA VAL A 26 -12.38 -0.79 -42.53
C VAL A 26 -11.26 -0.24 -43.42
N VAL A 27 -11.65 0.71 -44.28
CA VAL A 27 -10.79 1.51 -45.13
C VAL A 27 -9.93 2.42 -44.25
N ALA A 28 -8.61 2.33 -44.41
CA ALA A 28 -7.67 3.31 -43.86
C ALA A 28 -7.76 4.60 -44.69
N VAL A 29 -8.06 5.72 -44.05
CA VAL A 29 -7.98 7.06 -44.65
C VAL A 29 -6.67 7.70 -44.19
N PRO A 30 -5.80 8.19 -45.10
CA PRO A 30 -4.69 9.04 -44.74
C PRO A 30 -5.17 10.50 -44.67
N GLY A 31 -4.87 11.18 -43.56
CA GLY A 31 -5.16 12.61 -43.40
C GLY A 31 -4.22 13.22 -42.37
N GLN A 32 -3.11 13.79 -42.84
CA GLN A 32 -2.31 14.76 -42.11
C GLN A 32 -2.98 16.14 -42.22
N ALA A 33 -3.13 16.85 -41.10
CA ALA A 33 -2.85 18.28 -41.01
C ALA A 33 -2.87 18.73 -39.54
N SER A 34 -1.82 19.43 -39.18
CA SER A 34 -1.55 20.07 -37.89
C SER A 34 -2.50 21.23 -37.60
N ALA A 35 -2.82 21.44 -36.33
CA ALA A 35 -2.96 22.78 -35.75
C ALA A 35 -2.79 22.71 -34.23
N GLU A 36 -1.93 23.60 -33.74
CA GLU A 36 -1.60 23.87 -32.35
C GLU A 36 -2.81 24.35 -31.54
N GLY A 37 -2.82 24.10 -30.23
CA GLY A 37 -3.75 24.80 -29.35
C GLY A 37 -3.89 24.23 -27.95
N ALA A 38 -3.35 24.96 -26.98
CA ALA A 38 -3.58 24.87 -25.53
C ALA A 38 -2.97 23.69 -24.78
N ALA A 39 -1.72 23.89 -24.35
CA ALA A 39 -1.10 23.26 -23.21
C ALA A 39 -2.05 23.20 -22.00
N ALA A 40 -2.36 22.00 -21.53
CA ALA A 40 -2.80 21.81 -20.15
C ALA A 40 -1.64 22.24 -19.22
N PRO A 41 -1.89 23.03 -18.17
CA PRO A 41 -0.83 23.49 -17.28
C PRO A 41 -0.13 22.29 -16.65
N ASN A 42 1.17 22.23 -16.92
CA ASN A 42 2.14 21.35 -16.28
C ASN A 42 2.03 21.54 -14.75
N PRO A 43 1.64 20.54 -13.94
CA PRO A 43 1.92 20.61 -12.51
C PRO A 43 3.41 20.32 -12.30
N THR A 44 4.24 21.29 -12.68
CA THR A 44 5.56 21.48 -12.07
C THR A 44 5.34 21.63 -10.58
N GLY A 45 5.53 20.54 -9.85
CA GLY A 45 5.22 20.47 -8.42
C GLY A 45 5.18 19.07 -7.83
N ALA A 46 5.31 18.00 -8.64
CA ALA A 46 5.68 16.69 -8.12
C ALA A 46 7.14 16.77 -7.65
N VAL A 47 7.34 17.24 -6.42
CA VAL A 47 8.67 17.45 -5.84
C VAL A 47 9.38 16.10 -5.79
N ASN A 48 10.28 15.90 -6.75
CA ASN A 48 11.30 14.88 -6.70
C ASN A 48 12.32 15.36 -5.65
N ARG A 49 11.98 15.21 -4.37
CA ARG A 49 12.85 15.64 -3.28
C ARG A 49 14.01 14.68 -3.18
N ASP A 50 15.16 15.17 -3.64
CA ASP A 50 16.45 14.55 -3.42
C ASP A 50 16.66 14.31 -1.91
N ILE A 51 17.44 13.27 -1.61
CA ILE A 51 17.63 12.70 -0.27
C ILE A 51 18.19 13.74 0.74
N ALA A 52 18.68 14.89 0.26
CA ALA A 52 19.08 16.04 1.08
C ALA A 52 17.91 16.69 1.87
N ASP A 53 16.66 16.54 1.43
CA ASP A 53 15.50 17.08 2.16
C ASP A 53 15.13 16.26 3.42
N VAL A 54 15.62 15.02 3.56
CA VAL A 54 15.20 14.12 4.63
C VAL A 54 15.72 14.55 6.01
N ALA A 55 16.90 15.19 6.09
CA ALA A 55 17.42 15.68 7.37
C ALA A 55 16.66 16.91 7.89
N ALA A 56 16.15 17.76 6.99
CA ALA A 56 15.28 18.87 7.37
C ALA A 56 13.88 18.41 7.81
N ASP A 57 13.43 17.24 7.31
CA ASP A 57 12.07 16.74 7.50
C ASP A 57 11.82 16.02 8.83
N THR A 58 12.87 15.64 9.55
CA THR A 58 12.78 15.05 10.89
C THR A 58 12.93 16.06 12.04
N ALA A 59 13.23 17.32 11.73
CA ALA A 59 13.33 18.39 12.72
C ALA A 59 11.94 18.71 13.29
N GLY A 60 11.68 18.34 14.55
CA GLY A 60 10.46 18.68 15.28
C GLY A 60 9.46 17.54 15.53
N ILE A 61 9.80 16.29 15.18
CA ILE A 61 9.04 15.12 15.63
C ILE A 61 9.67 14.64 16.94
N ASP A 62 8.93 14.67 18.06
CA ASP A 62 9.37 14.05 19.31
C ASP A 62 9.30 12.52 19.15
N LEU A 63 10.48 11.91 19.06
CA LEU A 63 10.69 10.47 18.89
C LEU A 63 11.50 9.91 20.07
N SER A 64 11.44 10.57 21.23
CA SER A 64 12.17 10.16 22.42
C SER A 64 11.70 8.76 22.88
N GLY A 65 12.66 7.86 23.07
CA GLY A 65 12.47 6.47 23.48
C GLY A 65 12.77 5.43 22.38
N MET A 66 12.37 5.65 21.13
CA MET A 66 12.32 4.59 20.11
C MET A 66 13.72 4.08 19.70
N GLU A 67 13.91 2.76 19.55
CA GLU A 67 15.19 2.20 19.07
C GLU A 67 15.42 2.57 17.59
N ARG A 68 16.39 3.47 17.33
CA ARG A 68 16.62 4.03 15.99
C ARG A 68 17.66 3.21 15.23
N VAL A 69 17.33 2.81 14.01
CA VAL A 69 18.33 2.34 13.05
C VAL A 69 18.95 3.55 12.37
N LYS A 70 20.22 3.83 12.68
CA LYS A 70 21.01 4.82 11.92
C LYS A 70 21.28 4.25 10.53
N VAL A 71 20.68 4.84 9.51
CA VAL A 71 20.97 4.46 8.13
C VAL A 71 21.87 5.53 7.52
N GLN A 72 23.12 5.15 7.26
CA GLN A 72 24.07 6.03 6.59
C GLN A 72 23.72 6.15 5.11
N THR A 73 23.57 7.39 4.66
CA THR A 73 23.62 7.74 3.24
C THR A 73 24.89 8.55 2.99
N ALA A 74 25.25 8.77 1.72
CA ALA A 74 26.48 9.48 1.35
C ALA A 74 26.59 10.87 2.00
N ASN A 75 25.46 11.54 2.28
CA ASN A 75 25.45 12.95 2.68
C ASN A 75 24.77 13.23 4.04
N GLN A 76 24.13 12.25 4.71
CA GLN A 76 23.51 12.46 6.03
C GLN A 76 23.07 11.14 6.70
N ALA A 77 22.95 11.18 8.03
CA ALA A 77 22.33 10.12 8.81
C ALA A 77 20.81 10.27 8.78
N VAL A 78 20.12 9.31 8.17
CA VAL A 78 18.66 9.19 8.24
C VAL A 78 18.35 8.15 9.29
N TYR A 79 17.46 8.46 10.22
CA TYR A 79 17.01 7.51 11.21
C TYR A 79 15.74 6.81 10.72
N GLY A 80 15.74 5.49 10.75
CA GLY A 80 14.56 4.67 10.48
C GLY A 80 14.24 3.77 11.67
N TYR A 81 13.06 3.18 11.61
CA TYR A 81 12.52 2.33 12.68
C TYR A 81 12.15 0.96 12.15
N ILE A 82 12.26 -0.04 13.03
CA ILE A 82 11.76 -1.39 12.79
C ILE A 82 10.49 -1.55 13.62
N TYR A 83 9.33 -1.47 12.97
CA TYR A 83 8.06 -1.65 13.65
C TYR A 83 7.80 -3.14 13.92
N ARG A 84 7.90 -3.55 15.18
CA ARG A 84 7.61 -4.90 15.66
C ARG A 84 6.22 -4.96 16.26
N ASN A 85 5.38 -5.86 15.75
CA ASN A 85 4.06 -6.07 16.35
C ASN A 85 4.19 -6.71 17.73
N VAL A 86 3.60 -6.08 18.75
CA VAL A 86 3.74 -6.48 20.17
C VAL A 86 3.18 -7.87 20.45
N GLN A 87 2.13 -8.29 19.74
CA GLN A 87 1.49 -9.57 19.99
C GLN A 87 2.18 -10.74 19.27
N THR A 88 2.69 -10.50 18.07
CA THR A 88 3.22 -11.57 17.20
C THR A 88 4.74 -11.58 17.07
N ASN A 89 5.43 -10.55 17.59
CA ASN A 89 6.88 -10.35 17.47
C ASN A 89 7.39 -10.33 16.01
N LYS A 90 6.50 -10.07 15.04
CA LYS A 90 6.83 -9.97 13.61
C LYS A 90 7.04 -8.50 13.25
N CYS A 91 8.02 -8.24 12.38
CA CYS A 91 8.38 -6.91 11.93
C CYS A 91 7.68 -6.54 10.62
N LEU A 92 7.22 -5.29 10.53
CA LEU A 92 6.67 -4.70 9.31
C LEU A 92 7.73 -4.68 8.22
N ASP A 93 7.43 -5.31 7.10
CA ASP A 93 8.33 -5.45 5.95
C ASP A 93 7.62 -5.06 4.67
N HIS A 94 8.35 -4.46 3.73
CA HIS A 94 7.87 -4.31 2.37
C HIS A 94 8.96 -4.63 1.35
N SER A 95 8.64 -5.43 0.34
CA SER A 95 9.50 -5.67 -0.83
C SER A 95 8.69 -5.60 -2.13
N ASN A 96 9.33 -5.33 -3.27
CA ASN A 96 8.63 -5.28 -4.54
C ASN A 96 8.03 -6.63 -4.96
N ARG A 97 8.64 -7.75 -4.54
CA ARG A 97 8.16 -9.10 -4.87
C ARG A 97 6.96 -9.53 -4.05
N TYR A 98 6.93 -9.19 -2.75
CA TYR A 98 5.95 -9.75 -1.81
C TYR A 98 4.99 -8.72 -1.21
N GLY A 99 5.17 -7.44 -1.53
CA GLY A 99 4.35 -6.36 -0.97
C GLY A 99 4.55 -6.20 0.55
N VAL A 100 3.56 -5.55 1.18
CA VAL A 100 3.54 -5.28 2.62
C VAL A 100 3.19 -6.56 3.35
N ARG A 101 3.99 -6.89 4.37
CA ARG A 101 3.83 -8.11 5.18
C ARG A 101 4.40 -7.88 6.58
N ALA A 102 4.15 -8.82 7.48
CA ALA A 102 4.94 -8.93 8.70
C ALA A 102 5.66 -10.28 8.74
N ILE A 103 6.96 -10.26 8.94
CA ILE A 103 7.81 -11.47 8.95
C ILE A 103 8.73 -11.46 10.17
N ARG A 104 9.54 -12.51 10.35
CA ARG A 104 10.53 -12.53 11.42
C ARG A 104 11.45 -11.31 11.29
N CYS A 105 11.68 -10.62 12.39
CA CYS A 105 12.63 -9.50 12.44
C CYS A 105 14.02 -10.00 12.06
N ASN A 106 14.68 -9.33 11.13
CA ASN A 106 15.97 -9.74 10.57
C ASN A 106 16.94 -8.57 10.35
N SER A 107 16.60 -7.37 10.86
CA SER A 107 17.39 -6.14 10.72
C SER A 107 17.71 -5.75 9.27
N GLY A 108 17.04 -6.36 8.29
CA GLY A 108 17.22 -6.06 6.88
C GLY A 108 16.57 -4.74 6.51
N LEU A 109 17.12 -4.09 5.47
CA LEU A 109 16.67 -2.77 5.00
C LEU A 109 15.20 -2.74 4.52
N TYR A 110 14.62 -3.90 4.19
CA TYR A 110 13.20 -4.04 3.87
C TYR A 110 12.27 -3.90 5.09
N GLN A 111 12.82 -3.97 6.30
CA GLN A 111 12.09 -3.79 7.58
C GLN A 111 12.31 -2.40 8.19
N VAL A 112 13.16 -1.57 7.56
CA VAL A 112 13.43 -0.21 8.03
C VAL A 112 12.45 0.76 7.36
N TRP A 113 11.76 1.53 8.19
CA TRP A 113 10.80 2.55 7.78
C TRP A 113 11.26 3.93 8.26
N ILE A 114 11.45 4.84 7.33
CA ILE A 114 11.82 6.23 7.59
C ILE A 114 10.52 7.03 7.77
N PRO A 115 10.29 7.66 8.92
CA PRO A 115 9.22 8.62 9.07
C PRO A 115 9.59 9.90 8.33
N LEU A 116 8.69 10.34 7.47
CA LEU A 116 8.75 11.63 6.79
C LEU A 116 7.65 12.54 7.34
N LYS A 117 7.83 13.85 7.19
CA LYS A 117 6.84 14.83 7.59
C LYS A 117 5.58 14.67 6.74
N ALA A 118 4.44 14.65 7.40
CA ALA A 118 3.14 14.69 6.76
C ALA A 118 2.68 16.14 6.53
N SER A 119 1.53 16.31 5.86
CA SER A 119 0.92 17.65 5.72
C SER A 119 0.48 18.24 7.06
N ASN A 120 0.17 17.37 8.04
CA ASN A 120 -0.15 17.73 9.41
C ASN A 120 1.02 17.33 10.34
N PRO A 121 1.49 18.22 11.23
CA PRO A 121 2.65 17.95 12.09
C PRO A 121 2.46 16.80 13.08
N ASN A 122 1.22 16.43 13.40
CA ASN A 122 0.90 15.33 14.32
C ASN A 122 0.75 13.98 13.59
N ARG A 123 1.29 13.86 12.38
CA ARG A 123 1.20 12.67 11.53
C ARG A 123 2.54 12.40 10.87
N VAL A 124 2.70 11.16 10.45
CA VAL A 124 3.91 10.69 9.75
C VAL A 124 3.54 9.98 8.47
N VAL A 125 4.45 10.04 7.51
CA VAL A 125 4.45 9.17 6.33
C VAL A 125 5.55 8.13 6.51
N LEU A 126 5.21 6.85 6.49
CA LEU A 126 6.18 5.77 6.67
C LEU A 126 6.73 5.32 5.31
N LYS A 127 7.96 5.73 4.98
CA LYS A 127 8.65 5.33 3.75
C LYS A 127 9.58 4.15 4.01
N ASN A 128 9.36 3.05 3.32
CA ASN A 128 10.26 1.91 3.40
C ASN A 128 11.64 2.27 2.84
N TYR A 129 12.71 1.99 3.59
CA TYR A 129 14.07 2.38 3.21
C TYR A 129 14.49 1.72 1.91
N GLN A 130 14.31 0.41 1.77
CA GLN A 130 14.83 -0.33 0.62
C GLN A 130 14.03 -0.08 -0.67
N THR A 131 12.70 -0.06 -0.59
CA THR A 131 11.83 0.08 -1.78
C THR A 131 11.44 1.52 -2.10
N LYS A 132 11.70 2.46 -1.20
CA LYS A 132 11.34 3.89 -1.31
C LYS A 132 9.82 4.15 -1.46
N LYS A 133 8.98 3.16 -1.18
CA LYS A 133 7.51 3.25 -1.21
C LYS A 133 6.95 3.61 0.16
N CYS A 134 5.84 4.35 0.17
CA CYS A 134 5.15 4.79 1.37
C CYS A 134 4.00 3.84 1.72
N LEU A 135 3.85 3.54 3.02
CA LEU A 135 2.75 2.74 3.55
C LEU A 135 1.42 3.48 3.31
N ASP A 136 0.48 2.82 2.66
CA ASP A 136 -0.80 3.38 2.24
C ASP A 136 -1.93 2.45 2.66
N HIS A 137 -3.04 3.01 3.14
CA HIS A 137 -4.28 2.28 3.26
C HIS A 137 -5.43 3.10 2.69
N SER A 138 -6.16 2.53 1.73
CA SER A 138 -7.35 3.15 1.13
C SER A 138 -8.53 2.19 1.13
N ASN A 139 -9.76 2.71 1.13
CA ASN A 139 -10.95 1.85 1.10
C ASN A 139 -11.04 0.99 -0.17
N ARG A 140 -10.54 1.50 -1.31
CA ARG A 140 -10.62 0.80 -2.60
C ARG A 140 -9.59 -0.32 -2.74
N TYR A 141 -8.38 -0.12 -2.21
CA TYR A 141 -7.23 -0.99 -2.51
C TYR A 141 -6.61 -1.64 -1.27
N GLY A 142 -7.15 -1.36 -0.08
CA GLY A 142 -6.64 -1.89 1.18
C GLY A 142 -5.21 -1.43 1.50
N LEU A 143 -4.55 -2.23 2.35
CA LEU A 143 -3.21 -1.95 2.85
C LEU A 143 -2.16 -2.34 1.81
N ARG A 144 -1.24 -1.42 1.50
CA ARG A 144 -0.18 -1.61 0.52
C ARG A 144 0.96 -0.62 0.75
N ALA A 145 2.02 -0.72 -0.04
CA ALA A 145 2.98 0.37 -0.18
C ALA A 145 3.08 0.77 -1.65
N ILE A 146 3.00 2.07 -1.91
CA ILE A 146 3.02 2.63 -3.26
C ILE A 146 3.98 3.82 -3.32
N ARG A 147 4.18 4.41 -4.50
CA ARG A 147 4.96 5.65 -4.62
C ARG A 147 4.39 6.71 -3.68
N CYS A 148 5.28 7.39 -2.96
CA CYS A 148 4.91 8.50 -2.08
C CYS A 148 4.28 9.61 -2.92
N ASN A 149 3.07 10.05 -2.54
CA ASN A 149 2.27 11.00 -3.31
C ASN A 149 1.70 12.15 -2.47
N GLY A 150 2.04 12.22 -1.17
CA GLY A 150 1.57 13.28 -0.27
C GLY A 150 0.09 13.20 0.10
N GLY A 151 -0.62 12.15 -0.29
CA GLY A 151 -2.03 11.97 0.01
C GLY A 151 -2.27 11.50 1.45
N THR A 152 -3.41 11.90 2.03
CA THR A 152 -3.80 11.53 3.41
C THR A 152 -3.97 10.02 3.65
N TYR A 153 -4.09 9.21 2.58
CA TYR A 153 -4.07 7.74 2.67
C TYR A 153 -2.67 7.18 3.02
N GLN A 154 -1.61 7.96 2.88
CA GLN A 154 -0.23 7.62 3.26
C GLN A 154 0.20 8.22 4.61
N GLU A 155 -0.68 9.00 5.22
CA GLU A 155 -0.43 9.57 6.55
C GLU A 155 -0.97 8.64 7.63
N TRP A 156 -0.17 8.49 8.68
CA TRP A 156 -0.48 7.69 9.84
C TRP A 156 -0.35 8.57 11.08
N ILE A 157 -1.36 8.50 11.94
CA ILE A 157 -1.29 9.05 13.28
C ILE A 157 -0.57 8.01 14.11
N ASP A 158 0.48 8.45 14.78
CA ASP A 158 1.13 7.66 15.79
C ASP A 158 0.49 7.96 17.16
N SER A 159 -0.79 7.62 17.28
CA SER A 159 -1.54 7.88 18.51
C SER A 159 -1.32 6.73 19.48
N ASP A 160 -0.91 7.07 20.70
CA ASP A 160 -0.78 6.22 21.89
C ASP A 160 0.63 5.71 22.27
N PHE A 161 1.72 6.39 21.89
CA PHE A 161 3.05 6.21 22.52
C PHE A 161 3.10 6.71 24.00
N THR A 162 2.01 6.56 24.74
CA THR A 162 1.82 7.07 26.11
C THR A 162 1.72 5.96 27.15
N VAL A 163 1.51 4.70 26.75
CA VAL A 163 1.28 3.58 27.70
C VAL A 163 2.54 2.76 27.96
N TYR A 164 3.46 2.70 27.00
CA TYR A 164 4.82 2.21 27.17
C TYR A 164 5.72 3.16 26.37
N PRO A 165 6.88 3.58 26.90
CA PRO A 165 7.89 4.17 26.02
C PRO A 165 8.09 3.14 24.90
N ASP A 166 7.95 3.59 23.68
CA ASP A 166 8.28 2.82 22.48
C ASP A 166 7.20 1.89 21.93
N THR A 167 5.94 2.03 22.35
CA THR A 167 4.82 1.27 21.77
C THR A 167 3.61 2.15 21.49
N GLY A 168 3.08 2.07 20.26
CA GLY A 168 1.88 2.82 19.85
C GLY A 168 1.02 2.12 18.80
N ARG A 169 -0.02 2.81 18.34
CA ARG A 169 -0.88 2.36 17.23
C ARG A 169 -0.63 3.21 16.01
N LEU A 170 -0.38 2.55 14.88
CA LEU A 170 -0.35 3.20 13.58
C LEU A 170 -1.78 3.30 13.04
N ILE A 171 -2.40 4.48 13.15
CA ILE A 171 -3.76 4.73 12.67
C ILE A 171 -3.73 5.50 11.37
N ASN A 172 -4.27 4.93 10.29
CA ASN A 172 -4.32 5.64 9.02
C ASN A 172 -5.18 6.91 9.14
N ALA A 173 -4.65 8.06 8.73
CA ALA A 173 -5.28 9.35 8.94
C ALA A 173 -6.60 9.49 8.16
N LYS A 174 -6.66 8.94 6.94
CA LYS A 174 -7.84 9.05 6.08
C LYS A 174 -8.92 8.02 6.38
N THR A 175 -8.54 6.76 6.60
CA THR A 175 -9.51 5.66 6.80
C THR A 175 -9.82 5.36 8.26
N ARG A 176 -9.05 5.94 9.20
CA ARG A 176 -9.16 5.71 10.65
C ARG A 176 -9.02 4.24 11.06
N LYS A 177 -8.40 3.41 10.21
CA LYS A 177 -8.10 2.00 10.48
C LYS A 177 -6.73 1.87 11.14
N CYS A 178 -6.63 0.97 12.10
CA CYS A 178 -5.39 0.62 12.78
C CYS A 178 -4.64 -0.45 11.98
N LEU A 179 -3.32 -0.31 11.86
CA LEU A 179 -2.45 -1.37 11.36
C LEU A 179 -2.46 -2.54 12.36
N ASP A 180 -2.82 -3.72 11.88
CA ASP A 180 -2.97 -4.93 12.66
C ASP A 180 -2.17 -6.06 12.04
N HIS A 181 -1.55 -6.89 12.86
CA HIS A 181 -0.98 -8.15 12.41
C HIS A 181 -1.39 -9.28 13.34
N SER A 182 -1.85 -10.40 12.78
CA SER A 182 -2.07 -11.65 13.51
C SER A 182 -1.56 -12.84 12.69
N ASN A 183 -1.16 -13.93 13.34
CA ASN A 183 -0.68 -15.12 12.62
C ASN A 183 -1.75 -15.74 11.70
N ARG A 184 -3.05 -15.61 12.06
CA ARG A 184 -4.16 -16.20 11.29
C ARG A 184 -4.50 -15.40 10.03
N TYR A 185 -4.46 -14.07 10.11
CA TYR A 185 -4.98 -13.19 9.05
C TYR A 185 -3.90 -12.34 8.37
N GLY A 186 -2.64 -12.46 8.81
CA GLY A 186 -1.55 -11.63 8.31
C GLY A 186 -1.72 -10.15 8.64
N ILE A 187 -0.99 -9.31 7.90
CA ILE A 187 -1.01 -7.86 8.10
C ILE A 187 -2.18 -7.23 7.35
N ARG A 188 -2.85 -6.27 7.98
CA ARG A 188 -4.05 -5.61 7.47
C ARG A 188 -4.26 -4.28 8.18
N ALA A 189 -5.17 -3.46 7.67
CA ALA A 189 -5.71 -2.35 8.43
C ALA A 189 -7.20 -2.61 8.71
N ILE A 190 -7.58 -2.56 9.98
CA ILE A 190 -8.96 -2.87 10.43
C ILE A 190 -9.44 -1.80 11.41
N ASN A 191 -10.70 -1.89 11.85
CA ASN A 191 -11.18 -1.01 12.92
C ASN A 191 -10.28 -1.13 14.14
N CYS A 192 -9.96 0.02 14.73
CA CYS A 192 -9.25 0.06 16.00
C CYS A 192 -10.11 -0.60 17.07
N ASN A 193 -9.55 -1.59 17.78
CA ASN A 193 -10.25 -2.39 18.78
C ASN A 193 -9.49 -2.46 20.13
N GLY A 194 -8.40 -1.70 20.25
CA GLY A 194 -7.60 -1.64 21.47
C GLY A 194 -6.67 -2.84 21.70
N GLY A 195 -6.79 -3.92 20.92
CA GLY A 195 -6.06 -5.16 21.13
C GLY A 195 -4.56 -5.08 20.84
N ARG A 196 -3.79 -5.99 21.46
CA ARG A 196 -2.32 -6.06 21.31
C ARG A 196 -1.86 -6.34 19.88
N TYR A 197 -2.70 -6.94 19.03
CA TYR A 197 -2.41 -7.14 17.61
C TYR A 197 -2.31 -5.81 16.82
N GLN A 198 -2.77 -4.70 17.39
CA GLN A 198 -2.69 -3.35 16.81
C GLN A 198 -1.58 -2.49 17.42
N LEU A 199 -0.84 -3.03 18.39
CA LEU A 199 0.28 -2.34 19.03
C LEU A 199 1.57 -2.71 18.33
N TRP A 200 2.39 -1.69 18.07
CA TRP A 200 3.68 -1.79 17.41
C TRP A 200 4.72 -1.10 18.26
N SER A 201 5.83 -1.79 18.52
CA SER A 201 7.00 -1.21 19.16
C SER A 201 8.09 -0.91 18.14
N THR A 202 8.99 0.01 18.48
CA THR A 202 10.09 0.44 17.61
C THR A 202 11.42 0.44 18.32
#